data_AF-A0A3P9DL65-F1
#
_entry.id   AF-A0A3P9DL65-F1
#
_cell.length_a   1.000
_cell.length_b   1.000
_cell.length_c   1.000
_cell.angle_alpha   90.00
_cell.angle_beta   90.00
_cell.angle_gamma   90.00
#
_symmetry.space_group_name_H-M   'P 1'
#
loop_
_entity.id
_entity.type
_entity.pdbx_description
1 polymer ?
#
loop_
_entity_poly.entity_id
_entity_poly.type
_entity_poly.pdbx_seq_one_letter_code
_entity_poly.pdbx_strand_id
1 'polypeptide(L)'
;MGSQLVCHPTICLFQASESKREQFRRYLEKSGVLDTLTSVLVALYEEPEKPNNALDFIKLHLGAAGPEPADTEALRTELADLQQKCSELMEENKELRSRLMQYEPSPDGEAAE
;
A
#
# COMPACT_ATOMS: atom_id res chain seq x y z
N MET A 1 45.05 29.50 -1.56
CA MET A 1 45.47 28.15 -1.14
C MET A 1 44.30 27.54 -0.40
N GLY A 2 43.60 26.59 -1.04
CA GLY A 2 42.37 26.01 -0.51
C GLY A 2 42.66 25.13 0.69
N SER A 3 42.12 25.51 1.84
CA SER A 3 42.16 24.68 3.04
C SER A 3 41.34 23.41 2.80
N GLN A 4 42.03 22.29 2.59
CA GLN A 4 41.41 20.98 2.66
C GLN A 4 40.92 20.78 4.10
N LEU A 5 39.59 20.80 4.27
CA LEU A 5 38.94 20.30 5.47
C LEU A 5 39.23 18.80 5.52
N VAL A 6 40.29 18.43 6.24
CA VAL A 6 40.62 17.03 6.48
C VAL A 6 39.52 16.48 7.41
N CYS A 7 38.61 15.66 6.86
CA CYS A 7 37.60 14.97 7.70
C CYS A 7 38.35 14.13 8.72
N HIS A 8 38.26 14.49 10.00
CA HIS A 8 38.80 13.69 11.07
C HIS A 8 38.12 12.30 11.03
N PRO A 9 38.85 11.18 11.04
CA PRO A 9 38.28 9.84 10.81
C PRO A 9 37.11 9.51 11.76
N THR A 10 37.15 10.05 12.98
CA THR A 10 36.10 9.93 14.00
C THR A 10 34.78 10.60 13.60
N ILE A 11 34.83 11.75 12.92
CA ILE A 11 33.64 12.51 12.49
C ILE A 11 32.96 11.81 11.32
N CYS A 12 33.74 11.31 10.36
CA CYS A 12 33.23 10.57 9.21
C CYS A 12 32.55 9.23 9.63
N LEU A 13 33.07 8.53 10.64
CA LEU A 13 32.44 7.32 11.21
C LEU A 13 31.12 7.62 11.95
N PHE A 14 31.07 8.71 12.70
CA PHE A 14 29.87 9.16 13.39
C PHE A 14 28.78 9.58 12.40
N GLN A 15 29.13 10.34 11.36
CA GLN A 15 28.18 10.76 10.33
C GLN A 15 27.66 9.58 9.50
N ALA A 16 28.50 8.56 9.24
CA ALA A 16 28.07 7.33 8.58
C ALA A 16 27.15 6.46 9.46
N SER A 17 27.36 6.43 10.79
CA SER A 17 26.48 5.72 11.72
C SER A 17 25.15 6.45 11.93
N GLU A 18 25.15 7.78 11.98
CA GLU A 18 23.94 8.61 11.97
C GLU A 18 23.13 8.43 10.69
N SER A 19 23.79 8.33 9.54
CA SER A 19 23.13 8.04 8.25
C SER A 19 22.41 6.69 8.25
N LYS A 20 23.04 5.63 8.77
CA LYS A 20 22.41 4.30 8.88
C LYS A 20 21.21 4.32 9.84
N ARG A 21 21.34 5.00 10.98
CA ARG A 21 20.25 5.15 11.96
C ARG A 21 19.07 5.90 11.36
N GLU A 22 19.32 7.01 10.65
CA GLU A 22 18.27 7.79 10.00
C GLU A 22 17.60 7.00 8.88
N GLN A 23 18.36 6.27 8.06
CA GLN A 23 17.79 5.39 7.03
C GLN A 23 16.85 4.34 7.65
N PHE A 24 17.24 3.73 8.77
CA PHE A 24 16.40 2.77 9.47
C PHE A 24 15.14 3.44 10.05
N ARG A 25 15.27 4.63 10.64
CA ARG A 25 14.14 5.42 11.14
C ARG A 25 13.15 5.73 10.01
N ARG A 26 13.63 6.20 8.87
CA ARG A 26 12.83 6.47 7.66
C ARG A 26 12.16 5.22 7.11
N TYR A 27 12.83 4.08 7.17
CA TYR A 27 12.23 2.81 6.79
C TYR A 27 11.06 2.43 7.70
N LEU A 28 11.19 2.60 9.01
CA LEU A 28 10.11 2.33 9.97
C LEU A 28 8.94 3.32 9.83
N GLU A 29 9.23 4.60 9.56
CA GLU A 29 8.21 5.60 9.22
C GLU A 29 7.47 5.22 7.94
N LYS A 30 8.21 4.97 6.84
CA LYS A 30 7.62 4.68 5.53
C LYS A 30 6.82 3.37 5.51
N SER A 31 7.20 2.40 6.32
CA SER A 31 6.49 1.12 6.44
C SER A 31 5.32 1.15 7.42
N GLY A 32 5.08 2.28 8.11
CA GLY A 32 3.98 2.43 9.09
C GLY A 32 4.21 1.72 10.43
N VAL A 33 5.40 1.13 10.66
CA VAL A 33 5.72 0.43 11.91
C VAL A 33 5.62 1.37 13.11
N LEU A 34 6.08 2.62 12.96
CA LEU A 34 6.02 3.60 14.04
C LEU A 34 4.57 3.99 14.37
N ASP A 35 3.73 4.16 13.36
CA ASP A 35 2.31 4.50 13.55
C ASP A 35 1.57 3.37 14.26
N THR A 36 1.77 2.11 13.84
CA THR A 36 1.18 0.94 14.50
C THR A 36 1.64 0.81 15.96
N LEU A 37 2.95 0.93 16.22
CA LEU A 37 3.47 0.89 17.59
C LEU A 37 2.89 2.01 18.45
N THR A 38 2.78 3.22 17.89
CA THR A 38 2.20 4.37 18.57
C THR A 38 0.73 4.13 18.90
N SER A 39 -0.06 3.63 17.94
CA SER A 39 -1.48 3.31 18.13
C SER A 39 -1.70 2.29 19.25
N VAL A 40 -0.92 1.19 19.28
CA VAL A 40 -1.01 0.17 20.35
C VAL A 40 -0.65 0.75 21.72
N LEU A 41 0.35 1.63 21.79
CA LEU A 41 0.74 2.28 23.05
C LEU A 41 -0.31 3.30 23.51
N VAL A 42 -0.95 4.01 22.59
CA VAL A 42 -2.09 4.90 22.88
C VAL A 42 -3.26 4.08 23.44
N ALA A 43 -3.63 2.98 22.79
CA ALA A 43 -4.68 2.09 23.29
C ALA A 43 -4.38 1.60 24.72
N LEU A 44 -3.15 1.14 24.97
CA LEU A 44 -2.72 0.75 26.31
C LEU A 44 -2.77 1.91 27.32
N TYR A 45 -2.46 3.14 26.89
CA TYR A 45 -2.55 4.33 27.72
C TYR A 45 -3.98 4.74 28.03
N GLU A 46 -4.91 4.54 27.10
CA GLU A 46 -6.33 4.88 27.27
C GLU A 46 -7.12 3.83 28.05
N GLU A 47 -6.60 2.60 28.19
CA GLU A 47 -7.25 1.54 28.98
C GLU A 47 -7.61 2.01 30.41
N PRO A 48 -8.91 2.03 30.78
CA PRO A 48 -9.36 2.52 32.09
C PRO A 48 -8.91 1.59 33.23
N GLU A 49 -8.83 0.29 32.96
CA GLU A 49 -8.26 -0.71 33.86
C GLU A 49 -6.95 -1.24 33.25
N LYS A 50 -5.81 -0.86 33.83
CA LYS A 50 -4.52 -1.28 33.28
C LYS A 50 -4.38 -2.81 33.36
N PRO A 51 -4.02 -3.47 32.25
CA PRO A 51 -3.84 -4.91 32.26
C PRO A 51 -2.71 -5.28 33.22
N ASN A 52 -2.92 -6.36 33.98
CA ASN A 52 -1.91 -6.90 34.90
C ASN A 52 -0.60 -7.25 34.18
N ASN A 53 -0.67 -7.57 32.87
CA ASN A 53 0.48 -7.78 32.01
C ASN A 53 0.38 -6.92 30.74
N ALA A 54 1.03 -5.75 30.77
CA ALA A 54 1.12 -4.84 29.62
C ALA A 54 1.80 -5.47 28.38
N LEU A 55 2.76 -6.38 28.58
CA LEU A 55 3.47 -6.98 27.47
C LEU A 55 2.57 -7.93 26.66
N ASP A 56 1.69 -8.66 27.33
CA ASP A 56 0.74 -9.54 26.66
C ASP A 56 -0.34 -8.75 25.92
N PHE A 57 -0.78 -7.62 26.49
CA PHE A 57 -1.66 -6.67 25.80
C PHE A 57 -1.04 -6.20 24.49
N ILE A 58 0.22 -5.75 24.51
CA ILE A 58 0.94 -5.26 23.33
C ILE A 58 1.06 -6.39 22.27
N LYS A 59 1.43 -7.61 22.67
CA LYS A 59 1.54 -8.75 21.73
C LYS A 59 0.22 -9.05 21.03
N LEU A 60 -0.88 -9.05 21.79
CA LEU A 60 -2.21 -9.32 21.24
C LEU A 60 -2.62 -8.23 20.23
N HIS A 61 -2.45 -6.96 20.59
CA HIS A 61 -2.86 -5.83 19.76
C HIS A 61 -1.98 -5.67 18.52
N LEU A 62 -0.70 -6.04 18.58
CA LEU A 62 0.15 -6.12 17.38
C LEU A 62 -0.25 -7.27 16.43
N GLY A 63 -0.75 -8.38 16.97
CA GLY A 63 -1.26 -9.49 16.15
C GLY A 63 -2.66 -9.24 15.57
N ALA A 64 -3.45 -8.40 16.23
CA ALA A 64 -4.80 -8.01 15.81
C ALA A 64 -4.85 -6.73 14.96
N ALA A 65 -3.72 -6.01 14.83
CA ALA A 65 -3.55 -4.89 13.92
C ALA A 65 -3.55 -5.38 12.45
N GLY A 66 -4.69 -5.91 12.01
CA GLY A 66 -5.02 -6.03 10.59
C GLY A 66 -5.22 -4.65 9.95
N PRO A 67 -5.40 -4.58 8.62
CA PRO A 67 -5.60 -3.31 7.92
C PRO A 67 -6.69 -2.47 8.59
N GLU A 68 -6.44 -1.16 8.72
CA GLU A 68 -7.37 -0.23 9.37
C GLU A 68 -8.78 -0.36 8.78
N PRO A 69 -9.83 -0.23 9.61
CA PRO A 69 -11.20 -0.35 9.12
C PRO A 69 -11.48 0.61 7.96
N ALA A 70 -10.91 1.83 8.00
CA ALA A 70 -10.99 2.82 6.92
C ALA A 70 -10.35 2.33 5.61
N ASP A 71 -9.16 1.72 5.67
CA ASP A 71 -8.50 1.14 4.49
C ASP A 71 -9.33 0.00 3.92
N THR A 72 -9.92 -0.83 4.79
CA THR A 72 -10.78 -1.92 4.31
C THR A 72 -12.08 -1.42 3.66
N GLU A 73 -12.65 -0.31 4.13
CA GLU A 73 -13.82 0.32 3.51
C GLU A 73 -13.50 0.97 2.17
N ALA A 74 -12.37 1.69 2.09
CA ALA A 74 -11.89 2.27 0.85
C ALA A 74 -11.63 1.18 -0.21
N LEU A 75 -10.93 0.11 0.16
CA LEU A 75 -10.67 -1.03 -0.73
C LEU A 75 -11.95 -1.75 -1.16
N ARG A 76 -12.95 -1.89 -0.28
CA ARG A 76 -14.26 -2.46 -0.63
C ARG A 76 -15.00 -1.60 -1.65
N THR A 77 -14.93 -0.27 -1.50
CA THR A 77 -15.57 0.68 -2.42
C THR A 77 -14.90 0.63 -3.79
N GLU A 78 -13.57 0.67 -3.83
CA GLU A 78 -12.81 0.58 -5.07
C GLU A 78 -13.08 -0.76 -5.79
N LEU A 79 -13.14 -1.88 -5.06
CA LEU A 79 -13.52 -3.17 -5.63
C LEU A 79 -14.91 -3.15 -6.27
N ALA A 80 -15.89 -2.55 -5.60
CA ALA A 80 -17.25 -2.45 -6.11
C ALA A 80 -17.31 -1.61 -7.40
N ASP A 81 -16.61 -0.47 -7.42
CA ASP A 81 -16.55 0.43 -8.58
C ASP A 81 -15.87 -0.26 -9.78
N LEU A 82 -14.77 -0.98 -9.56
CA LEU A 82 -14.08 -1.76 -10.59
C LEU A 82 -14.93 -2.90 -11.12
N GLN A 83 -15.64 -3.62 -10.25
CA GLN A 83 -16.55 -4.70 -10.67
C GLN A 83 -17.69 -4.17 -11.53
N GLN A 84 -18.30 -3.04 -11.14
CA GLN A 84 -19.33 -2.37 -11.91
C GLN A 84 -18.82 -1.98 -13.30
N LYS A 85 -17.66 -1.32 -13.36
CA LYS A 85 -17.04 -0.90 -14.62
C LYS A 85 -16.67 -2.07 -15.53
N CYS A 86 -16.17 -3.16 -14.97
CA CYS A 86 -15.92 -4.39 -15.71
C CYS A 86 -17.21 -4.97 -16.31
N SER A 87 -18.31 -4.98 -15.56
CA SER A 87 -19.61 -5.44 -16.04
C SER A 87 -20.11 -4.60 -17.22
N GLU A 88 -20.07 -3.28 -17.09
CA GLU A 88 -20.47 -2.34 -18.14
C GLU A 88 -19.64 -2.53 -19.41
N LEU A 89 -18.32 -2.60 -19.28
CA LEU A 89 -17.42 -2.82 -20.41
C LEU A 89 -17.64 -4.19 -21.06
N MET A 90 -17.94 -5.24 -20.30
CA MET A 90 -18.26 -6.55 -20.85
C MET A 90 -19.56 -6.54 -21.65
N GLU A 91 -20.58 -5.83 -21.16
CA GLU A 91 -21.86 -5.69 -21.86
C GLU A 91 -21.70 -4.86 -23.14
N GLU A 92 -20.99 -3.74 -23.08
CA GLU A 92 -20.66 -2.93 -24.26
C GLU A 92 -19.84 -3.73 -25.28
N ASN A 93 -18.84 -4.48 -24.83
CA ASN A 93 -18.03 -5.32 -25.73
C ASN A 93 -18.88 -6.38 -26.42
N LYS A 94 -19.83 -6.99 -25.69
CA LYS A 94 -20.78 -7.95 -26.23
C LYS A 94 -21.68 -7.30 -27.28
N GLU A 95 -22.26 -6.13 -26.99
CA GLU A 95 -23.08 -5.40 -27.94
C GLU A 95 -22.31 -5.01 -29.20
N LEU A 96 -21.11 -4.45 -29.05
CA LEU A 96 -20.26 -4.04 -30.16
C LEU A 96 -19.88 -5.24 -31.04
N ARG A 97 -19.54 -6.40 -30.44
CA ARG A 97 -19.30 -7.65 -31.19
C ARG A 97 -20.54 -8.12 -31.94
N SER A 98 -21.72 -8.06 -31.31
CA SER A 98 -22.98 -8.41 -31.98
C SER A 98 -23.35 -7.46 -33.12
N ARG A 99 -22.99 -6.17 -33.01
CA ARG A 99 -23.15 -5.20 -34.10
C ARG A 99 -22.14 -5.47 -35.22
N LEU A 100 -20.88 -5.72 -34.89
CA LEU A 100 -19.84 -6.04 -35.88
C LEU A 100 -20.17 -7.29 -36.70
N MET A 101 -20.70 -8.35 -36.07
CA MET A 101 -21.16 -9.55 -36.80
C MET A 101 -22.25 -9.28 -37.84
N GLN A 102 -23.03 -8.20 -37.70
CA GLN A 102 -24.04 -7.82 -38.70
C GLN A 102 -23.43 -7.12 -39.92
N TYR A 103 -22.19 -6.64 -39.79
CA TYR A 103 -21.48 -5.91 -40.85
C TYR A 103 -20.27 -6.67 -41.40
N GLU A 104 -19.91 -7.84 -40.87
CA GLU A 104 -19.00 -8.76 -41.57
C GLU A 104 -19.72 -9.30 -42.81
N PRO A 105 -19.27 -8.95 -44.04
CA PRO A 105 -19.80 -9.56 -45.24
C PRO A 105 -19.44 -11.06 -45.20
N SER A 106 -20.35 -11.92 -45.67
CA SER A 106 -19.99 -13.31 -46.00
C SER A 106 -18.74 -13.28 -46.88
N PRO A 107 -17.72 -14.14 -46.67
CA PRO A 107 -16.58 -14.28 -47.59
C PRO A 107 -16.97 -14.92 -48.93
N ASP A 108 -18.20 -14.70 -49.40
CA ASP A 108 -18.75 -15.19 -50.66
C ASP A 108 -18.96 -14.01 -51.60
N GLY A 109 -17.86 -13.42 -52.08
CA GLY A 109 -17.97 -12.25 -52.93
C GLY A 109 -16.70 -11.79 -53.63
N GLU A 110 -15.71 -12.65 -53.84
CA GLU A 110 -14.52 -12.46 -54.71
C GLU A 110 -13.71 -13.77 -54.59
N ALA A 111 -13.68 -14.70 -55.54
CA ALA A 111 -13.25 -14.53 -56.92
C ALA A 111 -13.89 -15.58 -57.85
N ALA A 112 -14.67 -15.09 -58.80
CA ALA A 112 -14.93 -15.77 -60.06
C ALA A 112 -14.90 -14.70 -61.16
N GLU A 113 -13.68 -14.29 -61.54
CA GLU A 113 -13.29 -14.05 -62.94
C GLU A 113 -11.76 -14.10 -63.07
#